data_AF-W0DFZ5-F1
#
_entry.id   AF-W0DFZ5-F1
#
_cell.length_a   1.000
_cell.length_b   1.000
_cell.length_c   1.000
_cell.angle_alpha   90.00
_cell.angle_beta   90.00
_cell.angle_gamma   90.00
#
_symmetry.space_group_name_H-M   'P 1'
#
loop_
_entity.id
_entity.type
_entity.pdbx_description
1 polymer ?
#
loop_
_entity_poly.entity_id
_entity_poly.type
_entity_poly.pdbx_seq_one_letter_code
_entity_poly.pdbx_strand_id
1 'polypeptide(L)'
;MPKAIDLELLQLLEDKLGKETARKVAQAIELGLEVMEKRAEELAIQKKLELRDELTKELASKADIQVLKTEIQAVRTEMQAMESKLEAKIELVRKELDGKIDSVRSELKEEILKLDRKFTIMFLILLFTFILFNKDALEFLLKVLGVIK
;
A
#
# COMPACT_ATOMS: atom_id res chain seq x y z
N MET A 1 50.11 37.91 2.35
CA MET A 1 51.16 38.96 2.28
C MET A 1 51.59 39.01 0.84
N PRO A 2 51.65 40.18 0.18
CA PRO A 2 52.06 40.24 -1.22
C PRO A 2 53.41 39.57 -1.36
N LYS A 3 53.48 38.52 -2.18
CA LYS A 3 54.74 37.87 -2.51
C LYS A 3 55.52 38.82 -3.40
N ALA A 4 56.47 39.53 -2.78
CA ALA A 4 57.49 40.26 -3.52
C ALA A 4 58.23 39.29 -4.43
N ILE A 5 58.60 39.77 -5.61
CA ILE A 5 59.42 38.97 -6.52
C ILE A 5 60.74 38.65 -5.81
N ASP A 6 61.21 37.41 -5.94
CA ASP A 6 62.47 37.03 -5.34
C ASP A 6 63.63 37.86 -5.91
N LEU A 7 64.67 38.03 -5.10
CA LEU A 7 65.80 38.90 -5.43
C LEU A 7 66.53 38.43 -6.71
N GLU A 8 66.47 37.12 -6.99
CA GLU A 8 67.12 36.46 -8.12
C GLU A 8 66.44 36.84 -9.45
N LEU A 9 65.10 36.81 -9.50
CA LEU A 9 64.32 37.26 -10.64
C LEU A 9 64.44 38.78 -10.85
N LEU A 10 64.51 39.57 -9.78
CA LEU A 10 64.76 41.01 -9.88
C LEU A 10 66.13 41.31 -10.51
N GLN A 11 67.20 40.65 -10.04
CA GLN A 11 68.55 40.79 -10.60
C GLN A 11 68.60 40.38 -12.08
N LEU A 12 67.98 39.26 -12.44
CA LEU A 12 67.89 38.80 -13.82
C LEU A 12 67.20 39.83 -14.74
N LEU A 13 66.14 40.47 -14.26
CA LEU A 13 65.44 41.54 -14.98
C LEU A 13 66.32 42.79 -15.11
N GLU A 14 67.02 43.21 -14.04
CA GLU A 14 67.93 44.36 -14.07
C GLU A 14 69.07 44.15 -15.07
N ASP A 15 69.64 42.94 -15.12
CA ASP A 15 70.74 42.57 -16.04
C ASP A 15 70.30 42.54 -17.52
N LYS A 16 69.06 42.12 -17.80
CA LYS A 16 68.53 41.98 -19.17
C LYS A 16 67.89 43.25 -19.74
N LEU A 17 67.22 44.03 -18.90
CA LEU A 17 66.34 45.14 -19.32
C LEU A 17 66.83 46.51 -18.86
N GLY A 18 67.82 46.57 -17.96
CA GLY A 18 68.23 47.79 -17.27
C GLY A 18 67.33 48.12 -16.08
N LYS A 19 67.91 48.75 -15.05
CA LYS A 19 67.26 48.98 -13.73
C LYS A 19 65.87 49.60 -13.78
N GLU A 20 65.66 50.58 -14.65
CA GLU A 20 64.39 51.34 -14.71
C GLU A 20 63.26 50.50 -15.31
N THR A 21 63.54 49.81 -16.40
CA THR A 21 62.58 48.90 -17.07
C THR A 21 62.33 47.65 -16.25
N ALA A 22 63.37 47.08 -15.63
CA ALA A 22 63.25 45.92 -14.73
C ALA A 22 62.30 46.19 -13.56
N ARG A 23 62.41 47.35 -12.91
CA ARG A 23 61.50 47.75 -11.81
C ARG A 23 60.05 47.89 -12.26
N LYS A 24 59.80 48.43 -13.45
CA LYS A 24 58.44 48.53 -14.02
C LYS A 24 57.84 47.16 -14.30
N VAL A 25 58.63 46.25 -14.86
CA VAL A 25 58.21 44.86 -15.13
C VAL A 25 57.96 44.12 -13.82
N ALA A 26 58.84 44.28 -12.82
CA ALA A 26 58.66 43.72 -11.49
C ALA A 26 57.35 44.20 -10.83
N GLN A 27 57.09 45.51 -10.83
CA GLN A 27 55.82 46.05 -10.32
C GLN A 27 54.59 45.48 -11.06
N ALA A 28 54.66 45.33 -12.38
CA ALA A 28 53.54 44.75 -13.15
C ALA A 28 53.29 43.28 -12.78
N ILE A 29 54.35 42.50 -12.56
CA ILE A 29 54.27 41.10 -12.12
C ILE A 29 53.72 41.01 -10.70
N GLU A 30 54.20 41.83 -9.75
CA GLU A 30 53.70 41.88 -8.37
C GLU A 30 52.21 42.22 -8.33
N LEU A 31 51.80 43.23 -9.11
CA LEU A 31 50.39 43.60 -9.25
C LEU A 31 49.56 42.44 -9.83
N GLY A 32 50.10 41.75 -10.84
CA GLY A 32 49.48 40.57 -11.43
C GLY A 32 49.32 39.41 -10.45
N LEU A 33 50.35 39.16 -9.63
CA LEU A 33 50.33 38.14 -8.58
C LEU A 33 49.30 38.48 -7.49
N GLU A 34 49.22 39.74 -7.06
CA GLU A 34 48.23 40.19 -6.07
C GLU A 34 46.79 40.01 -6.58
N VAL A 35 46.54 40.35 -7.85
CA VAL A 35 45.23 40.14 -8.49
C VAL A 35 44.91 38.65 -8.63
N MET A 36 45.88 37.81 -9.00
CA MET A 36 45.68 36.37 -9.06
C MET A 36 45.40 35.76 -7.68
N GLU A 37 46.10 36.21 -6.64
CA GLU A 37 45.90 35.73 -5.26
C GLU A 37 44.50 36.10 -4.76
N LYS A 38 44.07 37.36 -4.93
CA LYS A 38 42.70 37.79 -4.63
C LYS A 38 41.65 36.96 -5.38
N ARG A 39 41.83 36.74 -6.69
CA ARG A 39 40.92 35.90 -7.48
C ARG A 39 40.92 34.45 -7.00
N ALA A 40 42.06 33.90 -6.61
CA ALA A 40 42.15 32.54 -6.10
C ALA A 40 41.40 32.41 -4.75
N GLU A 41 41.53 33.39 -3.87
CA GLU A 41 40.79 33.46 -2.60
C GLU A 41 39.28 33.59 -2.84
N GLU A 42 38.86 34.52 -3.72
CA GLU A 42 37.46 34.71 -4.12
C GLU A 42 36.86 33.42 -4.69
N LEU A 43 37.55 32.77 -5.63
CA LEU A 43 37.11 31.49 -6.21
C LEU A 43 37.04 30.37 -5.17
N ALA A 44 38.00 30.31 -4.23
CA ALA A 44 37.98 29.31 -3.17
C ALA A 44 36.78 29.50 -2.23
N ILE A 45 36.46 30.75 -1.90
CA ILE A 45 35.26 31.10 -1.10
C ILE A 45 34.00 30.76 -1.89
N GLN A 46 33.92 31.13 -3.15
CA GLN A 46 32.76 30.85 -4.00
C GLN A 46 32.49 29.35 -4.10
N LYS A 47 33.50 28.54 -4.44
CA LYS A 47 33.34 27.08 -4.51
C LYS A 47 32.95 26.47 -3.17
N LYS A 48 33.50 26.99 -2.06
CA LYS A 48 33.11 26.53 -0.72
C LYS A 48 31.64 26.83 -0.42
N LEU A 49 31.13 27.98 -0.86
CA LEU A 49 29.72 28.35 -0.70
C LEU A 49 28.80 27.47 -1.56
N GLU A 50 29.14 27.29 -2.85
CA GLU A 50 28.41 26.42 -3.78
C GLU A 50 28.32 24.99 -3.25
N LEU A 51 29.45 24.40 -2.85
CA LEU A 51 29.50 23.06 -2.26
C LEU A 51 28.67 22.94 -0.98
N ARG A 52 28.67 23.98 -0.12
CA ARG A 52 27.83 23.97 1.09
C ARG A 52 26.35 24.01 0.75
N ASP A 53 25.95 24.79 -0.24
CA ASP A 53 24.55 24.88 -0.68
C ASP A 53 24.08 23.56 -1.29
N GLU A 54 24.85 22.97 -2.20
CA GLU A 54 24.59 21.66 -2.79
C GLU A 54 24.47 20.57 -1.73
N LEU A 55 25.45 20.49 -0.81
CA LEU A 55 25.42 19.49 0.27
C LEU A 55 24.21 19.69 1.20
N THR A 56 23.81 20.94 1.46
CA THR A 56 22.62 21.23 2.27
C THR A 56 21.35 20.74 1.58
N LYS A 57 21.22 20.98 0.27
CA LYS A 57 20.09 20.50 -0.55
C LYS A 57 20.05 18.97 -0.62
N GLU A 58 21.19 18.31 -0.81
CA GLU A 58 21.25 16.85 -0.81
C GLU A 58 20.88 16.24 0.53
N LEU A 59 21.38 16.82 1.65
CA LEU A 59 21.06 16.35 2.99
C LEU A 59 19.57 16.52 3.31
N ALA A 60 18.98 17.66 2.94
CA ALA A 60 17.53 17.87 3.07
C ALA A 60 16.75 16.83 2.26
N SER A 61 17.14 16.61 0.99
CA SER A 61 16.50 15.62 0.12
C SER A 61 16.60 14.19 0.69
N LYS A 62 17.75 13.83 1.27
CA LYS A 62 17.91 12.52 1.94
C LYS A 62 17.02 12.37 3.18
N ALA A 63 16.86 13.45 3.96
CA ALA A 63 15.96 13.45 5.09
C ALA A 63 14.50 13.23 4.65
N ASP A 64 14.06 13.93 3.59
CA ASP A 64 12.72 13.76 3.02
C ASP A 64 12.49 12.33 2.52
N ILE A 65 13.47 11.72 1.84
CA ILE A 65 13.41 10.32 1.41
C ILE A 65 13.25 9.38 2.61
N GLN A 66 13.92 9.65 3.73
CA GLN A 66 13.81 8.84 4.94
C GLN A 66 12.41 8.95 5.58
N VAL A 67 11.83 10.15 5.58
CA VAL A 67 10.45 10.38 6.04
C VAL A 67 9.48 9.60 5.14
N LEU A 68 9.57 9.77 3.82
CA LEU A 68 8.73 9.05 2.86
C LEU A 68 8.83 7.53 3.00
N LYS A 69 10.03 6.99 3.23
CA LYS A 69 10.21 5.55 3.47
C LYS A 69 9.47 5.08 4.72
N THR A 70 9.48 5.89 5.77
CA THR A 70 8.76 5.61 7.02
C THR A 70 7.25 5.67 6.82
N GLU A 71 6.74 6.68 6.12
CA GLU A 71 5.33 6.80 5.78
C GLU A 71 4.85 5.63 4.91
N ILE A 72 5.63 5.22 3.91
CA ILE A 72 5.33 4.04 3.07
C ILE A 72 5.24 2.76 3.92
N GLN A 73 6.13 2.59 4.90
CA GLN A 73 6.08 1.45 5.81
C GLN A 73 4.84 1.48 6.72
N ALA A 74 4.46 2.66 7.22
CA ALA A 74 3.24 2.83 8.00
C ALA A 74 2.00 2.48 7.17
N VAL A 75 1.88 3.03 5.95
CA VAL A 75 0.76 2.74 5.04
C VAL A 75 0.67 1.25 4.70
N ARG A 76 1.80 0.58 4.43
CA ARG A 76 1.81 -0.88 4.20
C ARG A 76 1.28 -1.66 5.40
N THR A 77 1.65 -1.26 6.61
CA THR A 77 1.20 -1.91 7.86
C THR A 77 -0.30 -1.72 8.05
N GLU A 78 -0.81 -0.50 7.84
CA GLU A 78 -2.24 -0.20 7.91
C GLU A 78 -3.04 -0.99 6.87
N MET A 79 -2.52 -1.12 5.65
CA MET A 79 -3.16 -1.87 4.57
C MET A 79 -3.25 -3.36 4.91
N GLN A 80 -2.19 -3.97 5.44
CA GLN A 80 -2.20 -5.37 5.90
C GLN A 80 -3.20 -5.59 7.05
N ALA A 81 -3.28 -4.66 8.00
CA ALA A 81 -4.26 -4.74 9.08
C ALA A 81 -5.70 -4.63 8.56
N MET A 82 -5.94 -3.77 7.56
CA MET A 82 -7.24 -3.63 6.92
C MET A 82 -7.64 -4.89 6.15
N GLU A 83 -6.71 -5.49 5.40
CA GLU A 83 -6.91 -6.74 4.67
C GLU A 83 -7.33 -7.88 5.62
N SER A 84 -6.56 -8.11 6.69
CA SER A 84 -6.90 -9.13 7.70
C SER A 84 -8.26 -8.89 8.36
N LYS A 85 -8.61 -7.62 8.65
CA LYS A 85 -9.91 -7.27 9.23
C LYS A 85 -11.06 -7.54 8.25
N LEU A 86 -10.85 -7.32 6.95
CA LEU A 86 -11.84 -7.61 5.92
C LEU A 86 -12.04 -9.11 5.74
N GLU A 87 -10.95 -9.89 5.71
CA GLU A 87 -11.02 -11.35 5.66
C GLU A 87 -11.81 -11.92 6.83
N ALA A 88 -11.53 -11.47 8.06
CA ALA A 88 -12.25 -11.89 9.25
C ALA A 88 -13.75 -11.54 9.18
N LYS A 89 -14.10 -10.35 8.68
CA LYS A 89 -15.50 -9.95 8.47
C LYS A 89 -16.19 -10.82 7.42
N ILE A 90 -15.51 -11.13 6.32
CA ILE A 90 -16.06 -12.00 5.28
C ILE A 90 -16.32 -13.40 5.82
N GLU A 91 -15.40 -13.95 6.60
CA GLU A 91 -15.57 -15.28 7.22
C GLU A 91 -16.75 -15.30 8.19
N LEU A 92 -16.90 -14.25 9.01
CA LEU A 92 -18.02 -14.12 9.94
C LEU A 92 -19.37 -14.04 9.20
N VAL A 93 -19.46 -13.21 8.16
CA VAL A 93 -20.68 -13.11 7.33
C VAL A 93 -21.00 -14.43 6.65
N ARG A 94 -20.00 -15.16 6.15
CA ARG A 94 -20.21 -16.51 5.58
C ARG A 94 -20.81 -17.47 6.60
N LYS A 95 -20.22 -17.55 7.80
CA LYS A 95 -20.73 -18.40 8.89
C LYS A 95 -22.16 -18.03 9.30
N GLU A 96 -22.46 -16.74 9.40
CA GLU A 96 -23.81 -16.28 9.71
C GLU A 96 -24.83 -16.65 8.63
N LEU A 97 -24.45 -16.52 7.34
CA LEU A 97 -25.31 -16.89 6.22
C LEU A 97 -25.53 -18.40 6.16
N ASP A 98 -24.48 -19.21 6.32
CA ASP A 98 -24.59 -20.67 6.37
C ASP A 98 -25.53 -21.10 7.50
N GLY A 99 -25.38 -20.53 8.69
CA GLY A 99 -26.27 -20.80 9.82
C GLY A 99 -27.73 -20.41 9.56
N LYS A 100 -27.98 -19.27 8.91
CA LYS A 100 -29.33 -18.85 8.51
C LYS A 100 -29.94 -19.79 7.47
N ILE A 101 -29.14 -20.22 6.49
CA ILE A 101 -29.57 -21.18 5.46
C ILE A 101 -29.95 -22.51 6.11
N ASP A 102 -29.14 -23.02 7.04
CA ASP A 102 -29.43 -24.26 7.75
C ASP A 102 -30.69 -24.17 8.62
N SER A 103 -30.92 -23.04 9.29
CA SER A 103 -32.16 -22.79 10.05
C SER A 103 -33.38 -22.83 9.14
N VAL A 104 -33.38 -22.04 8.06
CA VAL A 104 -34.49 -21.97 7.10
C VAL A 104 -34.76 -23.33 6.45
N ARG A 105 -33.70 -24.07 6.10
CA ARG A 105 -33.83 -25.41 5.51
C ARG A 105 -34.44 -26.41 6.50
N SER A 106 -34.10 -26.31 7.78
CA SER A 106 -34.66 -27.14 8.84
C SER A 106 -36.13 -26.82 9.09
N GLU A 107 -36.48 -25.53 9.20
CA GLU A 107 -37.85 -25.04 9.34
C GLU A 107 -38.73 -25.50 8.17
N LEU A 108 -38.28 -25.31 6.93
CA LEU A 108 -39.00 -25.76 5.73
C LEU A 108 -39.21 -27.29 5.73
N LYS A 109 -38.20 -28.06 6.12
CA LYS A 109 -38.31 -29.52 6.20
C LYS A 109 -39.38 -29.94 7.23
N GLU A 110 -39.42 -29.28 8.38
CA GLU A 110 -40.46 -29.54 9.38
C GLU A 110 -41.86 -29.17 8.88
N GLU A 111 -42.02 -28.04 8.20
CA GLU A 111 -43.29 -27.63 7.62
C GLU A 111 -43.79 -28.60 6.56
N ILE A 112 -42.91 -29.05 5.66
CA ILE A 112 -43.22 -30.09 4.66
C ILE A 112 -43.69 -31.37 5.35
N LEU A 113 -42.98 -31.86 6.38
CA LEU A 113 -43.38 -33.06 7.12
C LEU A 113 -44.73 -32.90 7.82
N LYS A 114 -45.03 -31.72 8.36
CA LYS A 114 -46.34 -31.41 8.95
C LYS A 114 -47.43 -31.44 7.88
N LEU A 115 -47.16 -30.89 6.69
CA LEU A 115 -48.10 -30.87 5.58
C LEU A 115 -48.36 -32.28 5.02
N ASP A 116 -47.30 -33.07 4.80
CA ASP A 116 -47.39 -34.47 4.35
C ASP A 116 -48.23 -35.31 5.30
N ARG A 117 -48.05 -35.12 6.62
CA ARG A 117 -48.87 -35.79 7.63
C ARG A 117 -50.35 -35.39 7.54
N LYS A 118 -50.64 -34.09 7.42
CA LYS A 118 -52.01 -33.59 7.26
C LYS A 118 -52.65 -34.14 5.99
N PHE A 119 -51.94 -34.11 4.86
CA PHE A 119 -52.40 -34.65 3.60
C PHE A 119 -52.69 -36.15 3.70
N THR A 120 -51.78 -36.92 4.30
CA THR A 120 -51.97 -38.37 4.52
C THR A 120 -53.23 -38.65 5.34
N ILE A 121 -53.44 -37.91 6.43
CA ILE A 121 -54.64 -38.06 7.27
C ILE A 121 -55.92 -37.71 6.49
N MET A 122 -55.93 -36.58 5.76
CA MET A 122 -57.08 -36.18 4.95
C MET A 122 -57.38 -37.20 3.85
N PHE A 123 -56.35 -37.73 3.20
CA PHE A 123 -56.48 -38.77 2.18
C PHE A 123 -57.12 -40.04 2.76
N LEU A 124 -56.66 -40.50 3.93
CA LEU A 124 -57.24 -41.67 4.62
C LEU A 124 -58.70 -41.44 5.01
N ILE A 125 -59.04 -40.26 5.54
CA ILE A 125 -60.43 -39.91 5.88
C ILE A 125 -61.30 -39.94 4.62
N LEU A 126 -60.84 -39.33 3.53
CA LEU A 126 -61.58 -39.29 2.27
C LEU A 126 -61.75 -40.67 1.63
N LEU A 127 -60.72 -41.53 1.71
CA LEU A 127 -60.81 -42.92 1.27
C LEU A 127 -61.88 -43.67 2.08
N PHE A 128 -61.87 -43.51 3.40
CA PHE A 128 -62.83 -44.17 4.29
C PHE A 128 -64.27 -43.68 4.05
N THR A 129 -64.49 -42.37 3.89
CA THR A 129 -65.82 -41.84 3.55
C THR A 129 -66.28 -42.32 2.18
N PHE A 130 -65.42 -42.37 1.17
CA PHE A 130 -65.77 -42.91 -0.15
C PHE A 130 -66.25 -44.37 -0.07
N ILE A 131 -65.56 -45.22 0.69
CA ILE A 131 -65.94 -46.62 0.90
C ILE A 131 -67.29 -46.74 1.63
N LEU A 132 -67.49 -45.98 2.71
CA LEU A 132 -68.72 -46.07 3.50
C LEU A 132 -69.97 -45.61 2.73
N PHE A 133 -69.83 -44.60 1.87
CA PHE A 133 -70.94 -44.05 1.09
C PHE A 133 -71.20 -44.81 -0.22
N ASN A 134 -70.27 -45.67 -0.64
CA ASN A 134 -70.45 -46.53 -1.80
C ASN A 134 -70.74 -47.97 -1.34
N LYS A 135 -72.03 -48.34 -1.35
CA LYS A 135 -72.49 -49.68 -0.94
C LYS A 135 -71.77 -50.80 -1.69
N ASP A 136 -71.54 -50.63 -3.00
CA ASP A 136 -70.84 -51.61 -3.83
C ASP A 136 -69.38 -51.77 -3.40
N ALA A 137 -68.71 -50.65 -3.07
CA ALA A 137 -67.34 -50.67 -2.57
C ALA A 137 -67.23 -51.30 -1.18
N LEU A 138 -68.18 -51.03 -0.28
CA LEU A 138 -68.25 -51.64 1.05
C LEU A 138 -68.52 -53.14 0.97
N GLU A 139 -69.48 -53.56 0.14
CA GLU A 139 -69.81 -54.96 -0.09
C GLU A 139 -68.61 -55.71 -0.69
N PHE A 140 -67.94 -55.11 -1.68
CA PHE A 140 -66.70 -55.64 -2.24
C PHE A 140 -65.61 -55.84 -1.16
N LEU A 141 -65.39 -54.83 -0.30
CA LEU A 141 -64.42 -54.92 0.80
C LEU A 141 -64.77 -56.03 1.80
N LEU A 142 -66.04 -56.14 2.20
CA LEU A 142 -66.50 -57.18 3.12
C LEU A 142 -66.36 -58.58 2.52
N LYS A 143 -66.58 -58.74 1.20
CA LYS A 143 -66.33 -59.99 0.47
C LYS A 143 -64.83 -60.34 0.43
N VAL A 144 -63.96 -59.38 0.11
CA VAL A 144 -62.50 -59.57 0.09
C VAL A 144 -61.97 -59.94 1.48
N LEU A 145 -62.53 -59.34 2.54
CA LEU A 145 -62.17 -59.65 3.93
C LEU A 145 -62.83 -60.93 4.46
N GLY A 146 -63.70 -61.59 3.70
CA GLY A 146 -64.39 -62.83 4.08
C GLY A 146 -65.47 -62.66 5.14
N VAL A 147 -65.96 -61.44 5.37
CA VAL A 147 -67.01 -61.12 6.36
C VAL A 147 -68.39 -61.54 5.83
N ILE A 148 -68.60 -61.43 4.52
CA ILE A 148 -69.83 -61.85 3.83
C ILE A 148 -69.46 -62.72 2.62
N LYS A 149 -70.33 -63.66 2.25
CA LYS A 149 -70.15 -64.54 1.08
C LYS A 149 -70.54 -63.84 -0.22
#